data_AF-A0A7L2XAQ1-F1
#
_entry.id   AF-A0A7L2XAQ1-F1
#
_cell.length_a   1.000
_cell.length_b   1.000
_cell.length_c   1.000
_cell.angle_alpha   90.00
_cell.angle_beta   90.00
_cell.angle_gamma   90.00
#
_symmetry.space_group_name_H-M   'P 1'
#
loop_
_entity.id
_entity.type
_entity.pdbx_description
1 polymer ?
#
loop_
_entity_poly.entity_id
_entity_poly.type
_entity_poly.pdbx_seq_one_letter_code
_entity_poly.pdbx_strand_id
1 'polypeptide(L)'
;GKLQHGLTECYQVGSLLGHGGFGSVFAATRLSDGAPVAVKCVSRNCIRHWGLLPDGIRAPLEVVLLDKVSTGFPGVIQLLEWLDLPNNVVLVMERP
;
A
#
# COMPACT_ATOMS: atom_id res chain seq x y z
N GLY A 1 5.23 15.95 3.24
CA GLY A 1 6.15 16.55 2.25
C GLY A 1 5.96 15.88 0.91
N LYS A 2 5.66 16.66 -0.14
CA LYS A 2 5.40 16.33 -1.57
C LYS A 2 4.69 15.01 -1.95
N LEU A 3 5.09 13.85 -1.43
CA LEU A 3 4.45 12.56 -1.67
C LEU A 3 3.14 12.33 -0.88
N GLN A 4 3.01 12.89 0.34
CA GLN A 4 1.69 12.93 1.02
C GLN A 4 0.67 13.76 0.21
N HIS A 5 1.14 14.74 -0.56
CA HIS A 5 0.30 15.52 -1.48
C HIS A 5 -0.19 14.67 -2.65
N GLY A 6 0.69 13.85 -3.25
CA GLY A 6 0.32 12.97 -4.37
C GLY A 6 -0.72 11.90 -4.00
N LEU A 7 -0.62 11.31 -2.80
CA LEU A 7 -1.65 10.37 -2.31
C LEU A 7 -3.01 11.05 -2.17
N THR A 8 -3.08 12.27 -1.62
CA THR A 8 -4.35 12.99 -1.46
C THR A 8 -4.95 13.51 -2.77
N GLU A 9 -4.12 13.65 -3.82
CA GLU A 9 -4.56 14.03 -5.17
C GLU A 9 -5.18 12.86 -5.94
N CYS A 10 -4.76 11.63 -5.63
CA CYS A 10 -5.29 10.41 -6.26
C CYS A 10 -6.34 9.69 -5.39
N TYR A 11 -6.32 9.90 -4.08
CA TYR A 11 -7.11 9.15 -3.11
C TYR A 11 -7.74 10.05 -2.04
N GLN A 12 -9.04 9.88 -1.84
CA GLN A 12 -9.73 10.43 -0.68
C GLN A 12 -9.64 9.45 0.48
N VAL A 13 -8.74 9.73 1.43
CA VAL A 13 -8.56 8.91 2.64
C VAL A 13 -9.70 9.14 3.63
N GLY A 14 -10.25 8.04 4.15
CA GLY A 14 -11.36 8.01 5.09
C GLY A 14 -10.95 7.46 6.47
N SER A 15 -11.85 6.68 7.07
CA SER A 15 -11.69 6.17 8.44
C SER A 15 -10.56 5.15 8.58
N LEU A 16 -10.01 5.06 9.78
CA LEU A 16 -9.12 3.97 10.18
C LEU A 16 -9.92 2.66 10.22
N LEU A 17 -9.43 1.64 9.51
CA LEU A 17 -9.98 0.28 9.51
C LEU A 17 -9.31 -0.60 10.57
N GLY A 18 -8.02 -0.37 10.84
CA GLY A 18 -7.29 -1.15 11.84
C GLY A 18 -5.88 -0.61 12.08
N HIS A 19 -5.36 -0.91 13.27
CA HIS A 19 -4.01 -0.56 13.69
C HIS A 19 -3.39 -1.71 14.49
N GLY A 20 -2.11 -2.00 14.26
CA GLY A 20 -1.37 -3.02 15.01
C GLY A 20 0.08 -3.17 14.53
N GLY A 21 0.69 -4.33 14.81
CA GLY A 21 2.09 -4.60 14.42
C GLY A 21 2.37 -4.52 12.92
N PHE A 22 1.33 -4.56 12.10
CA PHE A 22 1.38 -4.42 10.65
C PHE A 22 1.27 -2.97 10.17
N GLY A 23 1.21 -1.98 11.07
CA GLY A 23 0.99 -0.57 10.73
C GLY A 23 -0.47 -0.15 10.88
N SER A 24 -0.85 0.91 10.16
CA SER A 24 -2.21 1.47 10.15
C SER A 24 -2.86 1.31 8.79
N VAL A 25 -4.11 0.85 8.76
CA VAL A 25 -4.89 0.67 7.53
C VAL A 25 -6.09 1.60 7.54
N PHE A 26 -6.27 2.35 6.46
CA PHE A 26 -7.37 3.30 6.28
C PHE A 26 -8.25 2.87 5.11
N ALA A 27 -9.55 3.12 5.22
CA ALA A 27 -10.42 3.12 4.05
C ALA A 27 -10.05 4.32 3.19
N ALA A 28 -10.12 4.17 1.88
CA ALA A 28 -10.04 5.30 0.96
C ALA A 28 -10.88 5.05 -0.29
N THR A 29 -11.02 6.08 -1.10
CA THR A 29 -11.67 6.06 -2.42
C THR A 29 -10.69 6.59 -3.45
N ARG A 30 -10.44 5.82 -4.51
CA ARG A 30 -9.64 6.27 -5.65
C ARG A 30 -10.43 7.28 -6.47
N LEU A 31 -9.86 8.46 -6.69
CA LEU A 31 -10.58 9.58 -7.30
C LEU A 31 -10.80 9.43 -8.81
N SER A 32 -9.98 8.64 -9.50
CA SER A 32 -10.08 8.46 -10.95
C SER A 32 -11.35 7.72 -11.39
N ASP A 33 -11.88 6.83 -10.55
CA ASP A 33 -12.99 5.94 -10.89
C ASP A 33 -13.98 5.68 -9.74
N GLY A 34 -13.74 6.27 -8.56
CA GLY A 34 -14.58 6.09 -7.38
C GLY A 34 -14.43 4.74 -6.69
N ALA A 35 -13.44 3.93 -7.07
CA ALA A 35 -13.28 2.59 -6.52
C ALA A 35 -12.89 2.62 -5.03
N PRO A 36 -13.50 1.75 -4.19
CA PRO A 36 -13.06 1.56 -2.81
C PRO A 36 -11.67 0.92 -2.75
N VAL A 37 -10.78 1.49 -1.95
CA VAL A 37 -9.42 0.96 -1.72
C VAL A 37 -9.09 0.96 -0.23
N ALA A 38 -8.04 0.23 0.13
CA ALA A 38 -7.43 0.24 1.46
C ALA A 38 -6.02 0.83 1.35
N VAL A 39 -5.70 1.79 2.21
CA VAL A 39 -4.38 2.43 2.28
C VAL A 39 -3.69 1.96 3.54
N LYS A 40 -2.62 1.18 3.40
CA LYS A 40 -1.81 0.68 4.51
C LYS A 40 -0.53 1.51 4.63
N CYS A 41 -0.32 2.11 5.79
CA CYS A 41 0.87 2.88 6.14
C CYS A 41 1.73 2.09 7.13
N VAL A 42 2.98 1.81 6.75
CA VAL A 42 3.95 1.08 7.57
C VAL A 42 5.16 1.96 7.82
N SER A 43 5.52 2.17 9.10
CA SER A 43 6.76 2.88 9.42
C SER A 43 7.97 2.08 8.96
N ARG A 44 8.92 2.73 8.26
CA ARG A 44 10.15 2.07 7.78
C ARG A 44 10.93 1.39 8.91
N ASN A 45 10.93 1.99 10.10
CA ASN A 45 11.63 1.45 11.27
C ASN A 45 11.05 0.12 11.76
N CYS A 46 9.80 -0.20 11.39
CA CYS A 46 9.16 -1.47 11.72
C CYS A 46 9.39 -2.55 10.64
N ILE A 47 9.99 -2.21 9.50
CA ILE A 47 10.19 -3.14 8.37
C ILE A 47 11.48 -3.93 8.56
N ARG A 48 11.33 -5.17 9.01
CA ARG A 48 12.45 -6.08 9.30
C ARG A 48 12.95 -6.84 8.07
N HIS A 49 12.06 -7.11 7.12
CA HIS A 49 12.34 -7.95 5.97
C HIS A 49 12.16 -7.16 4.67
N TRP A 50 13.18 -7.25 3.82
CA TRP A 50 13.25 -6.57 2.53
C TRP A 50 13.60 -7.60 1.46
N GLY A 51 13.15 -7.36 0.24
CA GLY A 51 13.46 -8.18 -0.93
C GLY A 51 13.64 -7.30 -2.17
N LEU A 52 13.75 -7.95 -3.33
CA LEU A 52 13.81 -7.30 -4.63
C LEU A 52 12.55 -7.63 -5.43
N LEU A 53 11.99 -6.60 -6.06
CA LEU A 53 10.99 -6.74 -7.11
C LEU A 53 11.65 -7.27 -8.41
N PRO A 54 10.86 -7.73 -9.41
CA PRO A 54 11.40 -8.23 -10.67
C PRO A 54 12.28 -7.23 -11.43
N ASP A 55 12.02 -5.93 -11.27
CA ASP A 55 12.80 -4.83 -11.85
C ASP A 55 14.07 -4.47 -11.05
N GLY A 56 14.36 -5.20 -9.97
CA GLY A 56 15.53 -4.99 -9.11
C GLY A 56 15.33 -3.92 -8.03
N ILE A 57 14.14 -3.30 -7.91
CA ILE A 57 13.86 -2.32 -6.87
C ILE A 57 13.76 -3.01 -5.51
N ARG A 58 14.47 -2.46 -4.50
CA ARG A 58 14.40 -2.96 -3.12
C ARG A 58 13.13 -2.47 -2.45
N ALA A 59 12.29 -3.41 -2.01
CA ALA A 59 11.00 -3.13 -1.39
C ALA A 59 10.82 -3.97 -0.11
N PRO A 60 9.88 -3.61 0.79
CA PRO A 60 9.50 -4.48 1.90
C PRO A 60 9.05 -5.84 1.38
N LEU A 61 9.36 -6.91 2.13
CA LEU A 61 9.01 -8.26 1.70
C LEU A 61 7.50 -8.42 1.45
N GLU A 62 6.66 -7.72 2.21
CA GLU A 62 5.21 -7.69 1.98
C GLU A 62 4.83 -7.20 0.57
N VAL A 63 5.46 -6.12 0.09
CA VAL A 63 5.26 -5.59 -1.27
C VAL A 63 5.71 -6.62 -2.31
N VAL A 64 6.90 -7.21 -2.11
CA VAL A 64 7.45 -8.22 -3.04
C VAL A 64 6.56 -9.46 -3.13
N LEU A 65 5.99 -9.89 -2.01
CA LEU A 65 5.10 -11.05 -1.98
C LEU A 65 3.76 -10.72 -2.62
N LEU A 66 3.18 -9.56 -2.34
CA LEU A 66 1.92 -9.13 -2.94
C LEU A 66 2.05 -8.93 -4.46
N ASP A 67 3.13 -8.31 -4.94
CA ASP A 67 3.40 -8.14 -6.38
C ASP A 67 3.37 -9.48 -7.14
N LYS A 68 3.97 -10.53 -6.56
CA LYS A 68 3.99 -11.88 -7.15
C LYS A 68 2.62 -12.54 -7.27
N VAL A 69 1.66 -12.17 -6.42
CA VAL A 69 0.34 -12.83 -6.35
C VAL A 69 -0.81 -11.92 -6.77
N SER A 70 -0.56 -10.63 -7.00
CA SER A 70 -1.54 -9.64 -7.47
C SER A 70 -1.89 -9.78 -8.95
N THR A 71 -1.60 -10.93 -9.56
CA THR A 71 -2.07 -11.27 -10.91
C THR A 71 -2.53 -12.72 -10.92
N GLY A 72 -3.79 -12.96 -11.28
CA GLY A 72 -4.31 -14.31 -11.52
C GLY A 72 -4.89 -15.06 -10.32
N PHE A 73 -4.99 -14.45 -9.13
CA PHE A 73 -5.54 -15.10 -7.93
C PHE A 73 -6.71 -14.31 -7.32
N PRO A 74 -7.97 -14.65 -7.66
CA PRO A 74 -9.17 -13.91 -7.22
C PRO A 74 -9.41 -13.91 -5.70
N GLY A 75 -8.73 -14.78 -4.94
CA GLY A 75 -8.86 -14.87 -3.49
C GLY A 75 -7.82 -14.07 -2.70
N VAL A 76 -6.93 -13.33 -3.38
CA VAL A 76 -5.87 -12.54 -2.75
C VAL A 76 -6.17 -11.06 -2.96
N ILE A 77 -5.99 -10.26 -1.92
CA ILE A 77 -6.11 -8.80 -2.04
C ILE A 77 -5.06 -8.27 -3.01
N GLN A 78 -5.52 -7.66 -4.11
CA GLN A 78 -4.66 -7.08 -5.14
C GLN A 78 -3.93 -5.82 -4.63
N LEU A 79 -2.61 -5.78 -4.82
CA LEU A 79 -1.81 -4.56 -4.69
C LEU A 79 -1.97 -3.72 -5.96
N LEU A 80 -2.48 -2.49 -5.79
CA LEU A 80 -2.73 -1.57 -6.90
C LEU A 80 -1.52 -0.68 -7.18
N GLU A 81 -0.92 -0.15 -6.10
CA GLU A 81 0.32 0.61 -6.14
C GLU A 81 0.98 0.62 -4.76
N TRP A 82 2.24 1.01 -4.71
CA TRP A 82 2.94 1.25 -3.45
C TRP A 82 3.87 2.46 -3.60
N LEU A 83 4.09 3.16 -2.49
CA LEU A 83 4.94 4.33 -2.44
C LEU A 83 6.00 4.18 -1.36
N ASP A 84 7.25 4.42 -1.75
CA ASP A 84 8.39 4.47 -0.84
C ASP A 84 8.60 5.92 -0.34
N LEU A 85 8.07 6.26 0.85
CA LEU A 85 8.16 7.59 1.44
C LEU A 85 9.33 7.66 2.44
N PRO A 86 9.94 8.82 2.73
CA PRO A 86 11.13 8.89 3.58
C PRO A 86 11.04 8.17 4.93
N ASN A 87 9.88 8.20 5.58
CA ASN A 87 9.67 7.59 6.91
C ASN A 87 8.71 6.40 6.91
N ASN A 88 7.98 6.18 5.81
CA ASN A 88 6.91 5.19 5.73
C ASN A 88 6.90 4.52 4.36
N VAL A 89 6.42 3.29 4.31
CA VAL A 89 5.98 2.68 3.06
C VAL A 89 4.46 2.67 3.05
N VAL A 90 3.87 3.06 1.93
CA VAL A 90 2.42 3.06 1.73
C VAL A 90 2.06 2.01 0.69
N LEU A 91 1.07 1.17 0.99
CA LEU A 91 0.49 0.22 0.05
C LEU A 91 -0.95 0.64 -0.21
N VAL A 92 -1.34 0.72 -1.47
CA VAL A 92 -2.72 0.89 -1.89
C VAL A 92 -3.21 -0.43 -2.44
N MET A 93 -4.29 -0.94 -1.85
CA MET A 93 -4.81 -2.28 -2.09
C MET A 93 -6.28 -2.21 -2.45
N GLU A 94 -6.78 -3.20 -3.18
CA GLU A 94 -8.23 -3.34 -3.37
C GLU A 94 -8.94 -3.46 -2.01
N ARG A 95 -10.19 -2.99 -1.96
CA ARG A 95 -11.04 -3.13 -0.79
C ARG A 95 -12.40 -3.67 -1.22
N PRO A 96 -12.65 -4.98 -1.02
CA PRO A 96 -13.96 -5.60 -1.25
C PRO A 96 -15.08 -4.99 -0.41
#